data_AF-A0A1V5VV85-F1
#
_entry.id   AF-A0A1V5VV85-F1
#
_cell.length_a   1.000
_cell.length_b   1.000
_cell.length_c   1.000
_cell.angle_alpha   90.00
_cell.angle_beta   90.00
_cell.angle_gamma   90.00
#
_symmetry.space_group_name_H-M   'P 1'
#
loop_
_entity.id
_entity.type
_entity.pdbx_description
1 polymer ?
#
loop_
_entity_poly.entity_id
_entity_poly.type
_entity_poly.pdbx_seq_one_letter_code
_entity_poly.pdbx_strand_id
1 'polypeptide(L)'
;MENIKLDILQELENRYYNLKMNYYRFVIREEDRAVIQKVIKIPESWEMYKSDKPLSDEVKYRLSDLKKKKSWEIKLESLYLFSITEIENVMISVFLQRKMDVKDLDAVVDYINTLILEKDDNLINLKYLLLTLAKRSISDFYYLLMSYSRFFKKKNFVFENDFKTIMLEFIALINLLKKRYDLIDKYIEYSNDISTLFEKSSNQLGWRINEFAVKEFLEKENPVLKIAHYRKFAKEAFIYKKELMNFYSFLKYYYNENDGKLFRLNFISESLKTKFDEGKITEEVYNSFEEIRESFRKYKIEFEKIGLKGFGNPDLQYIVLIDFIYKICKIVEFYYLRNMKYEDLQVFRNDILFYIEKEVLSLKG
;
A
#
# COMPACT_ATOMS: atom_id res chain seq x y z
N MET A 1 10.69 23.07 -1.28
CA MET A 1 9.62 22.91 -2.29
C MET A 1 9.18 21.44 -2.44
N GLU A 2 10.03 20.44 -2.21
CA GLU A 2 9.65 19.02 -2.27
C GLU A 2 8.85 18.54 -1.02
N ASN A 3 9.20 18.99 0.20
CA ASN A 3 8.45 18.63 1.42
C ASN A 3 6.96 19.06 1.36
N ILE A 4 6.66 20.23 0.78
CA ILE A 4 5.28 20.73 0.63
C ILE A 4 4.41 19.77 -0.22
N LYS A 5 5.00 19.04 -1.17
CA LYS A 5 4.26 18.11 -2.04
C LYS A 5 3.92 16.79 -1.34
N LEU A 6 4.79 16.33 -0.43
CA LEU A 6 4.53 15.13 0.38
C LEU A 6 3.39 15.37 1.37
N ASP A 7 3.37 16.55 2.01
CA ASP A 7 2.33 16.93 2.96
C ASP A 7 0.95 16.93 2.29
N ILE A 8 0.86 17.46 1.07
CA ILE A 8 -0.37 17.46 0.26
C ILE A 8 -0.81 16.01 -0.06
N LEU A 9 0.11 15.14 -0.45
CA LEU A 9 -0.24 13.75 -0.78
C LEU A 9 -0.79 13.00 0.44
N GLN A 10 -0.18 13.22 1.60
CA GLN A 10 -0.62 12.63 2.86
C GLN A 10 -1.98 13.19 3.31
N GLU A 11 -2.19 14.49 3.15
CA GLU A 11 -3.48 15.14 3.42
C GLU A 11 -4.60 14.57 2.54
N LEU A 12 -4.35 14.45 1.23
CA LEU A 12 -5.32 13.89 0.27
C LEU A 12 -5.66 12.44 0.57
N GLU A 13 -4.67 11.65 0.99
CA GLU A 13 -4.87 10.26 1.38
C GLU A 13 -5.69 10.13 2.67
N ASN A 14 -5.32 10.91 3.70
CA ASN A 14 -6.06 10.95 4.95
C ASN A 14 -7.52 11.41 4.73
N ARG A 15 -7.72 12.41 3.88
CA ARG A 15 -9.06 12.84 3.46
C ARG A 15 -9.83 11.70 2.81
N TYR A 16 -9.21 10.99 1.86
CA TYR A 16 -9.83 9.85 1.19
C TYR A 16 -10.24 8.75 2.20
N TYR A 17 -9.36 8.38 3.13
CA TYR A 17 -9.68 7.37 4.16
C TYR A 17 -10.78 7.85 5.11
N ASN A 18 -10.76 9.11 5.54
CA ASN A 18 -11.78 9.68 6.41
C ASN A 18 -13.16 9.68 5.73
N LEU A 19 -13.24 10.07 4.45
CA LEU A 19 -14.49 10.02 3.68
C LEU A 19 -15.02 8.60 3.56
N LYS A 20 -14.15 7.63 3.27
CA LYS A 20 -14.51 6.21 3.21
C LYS A 20 -15.06 5.69 4.54
N MET A 21 -14.43 6.07 5.66
CA MET A 21 -14.88 5.70 7.00
C MET A 21 -16.20 6.37 7.38
N ASN A 22 -16.39 7.64 7.03
CA ASN A 22 -17.64 8.35 7.26
C ASN A 22 -18.79 7.75 6.45
N TYR A 23 -18.55 7.45 5.17
CA TYR A 23 -19.52 6.74 4.34
C TYR A 23 -19.94 5.41 4.95
N TYR A 24 -18.98 4.62 5.45
CA TYR A 24 -19.31 3.40 6.16
C TYR A 24 -20.14 3.66 7.43
N ARG A 25 -19.71 4.60 8.27
CA ARG A 25 -20.33 4.86 9.58
C ARG A 25 -21.74 5.44 9.51
N PHE A 26 -21.99 6.32 8.55
CA PHE A 26 -23.22 7.11 8.49
C PHE A 26 -24.17 6.68 7.38
N VAL A 27 -23.67 6.15 6.28
CA VAL A 27 -24.51 5.72 5.15
C VAL A 27 -24.78 4.22 5.24
N ILE A 28 -23.73 3.41 5.17
CA ILE A 28 -23.84 1.95 5.11
C ILE A 28 -24.45 1.37 6.39
N ARG A 29 -24.07 1.85 7.57
CA ARG A 29 -24.66 1.36 8.83
C ARG A 29 -26.13 1.72 9.00
N GLU A 30 -26.59 2.84 8.46
CA GLU A 30 -28.02 3.19 8.47
C GLU A 30 -28.80 2.28 7.53
N GLU A 31 -28.25 1.97 6.35
CA GLU A 31 -28.82 0.94 5.47
C GLU A 31 -28.87 -0.42 6.16
N ASP A 32 -27.81 -0.83 6.86
CA ASP A 32 -27.77 -2.07 7.63
C ASP A 32 -28.86 -2.07 8.71
N ARG A 33 -29.04 -0.97 9.46
CA ARG A 33 -30.12 -0.84 10.45
C ARG A 33 -31.49 -0.99 9.82
N ALA A 34 -31.75 -0.35 8.68
CA ALA A 34 -33.01 -0.47 7.96
C ALA A 34 -33.26 -1.91 7.48
N VAL A 35 -32.23 -2.61 7.01
CA VAL A 35 -32.29 -4.03 6.63
C VAL A 35 -32.58 -4.90 7.85
N ILE A 36 -31.87 -4.69 8.97
CA ILE A 36 -32.08 -5.42 10.23
C ILE A 36 -33.53 -5.25 10.70
N GLN A 37 -34.07 -4.03 10.68
CA GLN A 37 -35.47 -3.78 11.05
C GLN A 37 -36.47 -4.53 10.17
N LYS A 38 -36.17 -4.71 8.87
CA LYS A 38 -37.01 -5.53 7.96
C LYS A 38 -36.85 -7.03 8.26
N VAL A 39 -35.63 -7.48 8.53
CA VAL A 39 -35.31 -8.89 8.81
C VAL A 39 -35.88 -9.35 10.15
N ILE A 40 -35.89 -8.50 11.18
CA ILE A 40 -36.48 -8.79 12.50
C ILE A 40 -37.98 -9.10 12.39
N LYS A 41 -38.69 -8.48 11.44
CA LYS A 41 -40.12 -8.72 11.21
C LYS A 41 -40.43 -10.13 10.69
N ILE A 42 -39.44 -10.83 10.13
CA ILE A 42 -39.59 -12.22 9.72
C ILE A 42 -39.48 -13.08 11.00
N PRO A 43 -40.51 -13.85 11.38
CA PRO A 43 -40.50 -14.61 12.63
C PRO A 43 -39.48 -15.76 12.58
N GLU A 44 -39.00 -16.20 13.76
CA GLU A 44 -38.11 -17.37 13.86
C GLU A 44 -38.85 -18.70 13.71
N SER A 45 -40.11 -18.73 14.14
CA SER A 45 -41.05 -19.82 13.90
C SER A 45 -42.34 -19.27 13.29
N TRP A 46 -42.82 -19.94 12.25
CA TRP A 46 -44.09 -19.60 11.61
C TRP A 46 -45.31 -20.12 12.37
N GLU A 47 -45.12 -20.96 13.40
CA GLU A 47 -46.20 -21.56 14.19
C GLU A 47 -47.07 -20.51 14.91
N MET A 48 -46.46 -19.38 15.29
CA MET A 48 -47.16 -18.27 15.97
C MET A 48 -47.58 -17.14 15.01
N TYR A 49 -47.37 -17.28 13.71
CA TYR A 49 -47.70 -16.25 12.73
C TYR A 49 -49.21 -16.19 12.49
N LYS A 50 -49.88 -15.20 13.08
CA LYS A 50 -51.30 -14.90 12.84
C LYS A 50 -51.42 -13.68 11.93
N SER A 51 -51.87 -13.89 10.70
CA SER A 51 -52.16 -12.84 9.72
C SER A 51 -53.46 -13.14 8.99
N ASP A 52 -54.22 -12.08 8.69
CA ASP A 52 -55.47 -12.16 7.91
C ASP A 52 -55.27 -12.68 6.48
N LYS A 53 -54.02 -12.70 5.99
CA LYS A 53 -53.63 -13.33 4.72
C LYS A 53 -52.59 -14.42 4.97
N PRO A 54 -52.96 -15.72 4.90
CA PRO A 54 -52.01 -16.80 5.09
C PRO A 54 -50.96 -16.81 3.97
N LEU A 55 -49.68 -16.86 4.35
CA LEU A 55 -48.56 -17.01 3.43
C LEU A 55 -48.40 -18.49 3.03
N SER A 56 -48.01 -18.75 1.78
CA SER A 56 -47.66 -20.11 1.34
C SER A 56 -46.36 -20.60 1.99
N ASP A 57 -46.18 -21.91 2.09
CA ASP A 57 -44.99 -22.50 2.72
C ASP A 57 -43.70 -22.21 1.94
N GLU A 58 -43.79 -22.06 0.61
CA GLU A 58 -42.66 -21.61 -0.23
C GLU A 58 -42.21 -20.19 0.14
N VAL A 59 -43.17 -19.27 0.38
CA VAL A 59 -42.86 -17.89 0.77
C VAL A 59 -42.27 -17.85 2.18
N LYS A 60 -42.81 -18.64 3.12
CA LYS A 60 -42.26 -18.79 4.47
C LYS A 60 -40.83 -19.30 4.45
N TYR A 61 -40.57 -20.35 3.69
CA TYR A 61 -39.23 -20.93 3.51
C TYR A 61 -38.24 -19.89 2.95
N ARG A 62 -38.61 -19.21 1.86
CA ARG A 62 -37.78 -18.15 1.25
C ARG A 62 -37.47 -17.00 2.20
N LEU A 63 -38.45 -16.54 2.97
CA LEU A 63 -38.26 -15.46 3.95
C LEU A 63 -37.35 -15.91 5.10
N SER A 64 -37.50 -17.13 5.60
CA SER A 64 -36.60 -17.70 6.61
C SER A 64 -35.16 -17.82 6.11
N ASP A 65 -34.96 -18.26 4.85
CA ASP A 65 -33.64 -18.32 4.23
C ASP A 65 -33.02 -16.92 4.04
N LEU A 66 -33.82 -15.95 3.59
CA LEU A 66 -33.39 -14.55 3.49
C LEU A 66 -32.96 -13.99 4.84
N LYS A 67 -33.74 -14.24 5.91
CA LYS A 67 -33.38 -13.84 7.28
C LYS A 67 -32.06 -14.46 7.70
N LYS A 68 -31.91 -15.78 7.58
CA LYS A 68 -30.66 -16.48 7.93
C LYS A 68 -29.46 -15.90 7.19
N LYS A 69 -29.56 -15.75 5.86
CA LYS A 69 -28.48 -15.23 5.03
C LYS A 69 -28.11 -13.79 5.39
N LYS A 70 -29.09 -12.89 5.51
CA LYS A 70 -28.84 -11.46 5.81
C LYS A 70 -28.34 -11.22 7.22
N SER A 71 -28.92 -11.89 8.22
CA SER A 71 -28.41 -11.82 9.60
C SER A 71 -26.97 -12.29 9.70
N TRP A 72 -26.63 -13.34 8.95
CA TRP A 72 -25.28 -13.89 8.91
C TRP A 72 -24.28 -12.95 8.20
N GLU A 73 -24.64 -12.38 7.04
CA GLU A 73 -23.81 -11.39 6.32
C GLU A 73 -23.46 -10.20 7.22
N ILE A 74 -24.47 -9.61 7.86
CA ILE A 74 -24.29 -8.43 8.73
C ILE A 74 -23.45 -8.77 9.96
N LYS A 75 -23.62 -9.97 10.54
CA LYS A 75 -22.81 -10.44 11.65
C LYS A 75 -21.33 -10.55 11.25
N LEU A 76 -21.04 -11.15 10.11
CA LEU A 76 -19.68 -11.26 9.61
C LEU A 76 -19.05 -9.92 9.28
N GLU A 77 -19.78 -9.04 8.58
CA GLU A 77 -19.32 -7.68 8.32
C GLU A 77 -19.00 -6.98 9.64
N SER A 78 -19.87 -7.07 10.65
CA SER A 78 -19.63 -6.45 11.96
C SER A 78 -18.39 -7.01 12.67
N LEU A 79 -18.10 -8.30 12.51
CA LEU A 79 -16.95 -8.96 13.15
C LEU A 79 -15.61 -8.63 12.46
N TYR A 80 -15.54 -8.75 11.14
CA TYR A 80 -14.26 -8.72 10.42
C TYR A 80 -14.01 -7.42 9.66
N LEU A 81 -15.01 -6.56 9.47
CA LEU A 81 -14.83 -5.37 8.64
C LEU A 81 -13.64 -4.52 9.08
N PHE A 82 -13.55 -4.27 10.39
CA PHE A 82 -12.47 -3.47 10.94
C PHE A 82 -11.11 -4.10 10.60
N SER A 83 -10.95 -5.38 10.90
CA SER A 83 -9.72 -6.12 10.60
C SER A 83 -9.37 -6.09 9.11
N ILE A 84 -10.34 -6.31 8.20
CA ILE A 84 -10.11 -6.32 6.75
C ILE A 84 -9.72 -4.94 6.23
N THR A 85 -10.38 -3.90 6.71
CA THR A 85 -10.11 -2.52 6.31
C THR A 85 -8.74 -2.06 6.80
N GLU A 86 -8.40 -2.41 8.04
CA GLU A 86 -7.07 -2.12 8.61
C GLU A 86 -5.97 -2.86 7.84
N ILE A 87 -6.15 -4.14 7.51
CA ILE A 87 -5.18 -4.87 6.68
C ILE A 87 -5.02 -4.17 5.33
N GLU A 88 -6.09 -3.78 4.64
CA GLU A 88 -6.00 -3.04 3.38
C GLU A 88 -5.16 -1.76 3.54
N ASN A 89 -5.50 -0.92 4.51
CA ASN A 89 -4.86 0.38 4.72
C ASN A 89 -3.38 0.26 5.11
N VAL A 90 -3.06 -0.68 6.01
CA VAL A 90 -1.68 -0.95 6.42
C VAL A 90 -0.89 -1.51 5.25
N MET A 91 -1.44 -2.40 4.44
CA MET A 91 -0.73 -2.91 3.27
C MET A 91 -0.45 -1.82 2.23
N ILE A 92 -1.39 -0.90 1.98
CA ILE A 92 -1.12 0.27 1.14
C ILE A 92 0.03 1.11 1.72
N SER A 93 0.03 1.35 3.03
CA SER A 93 1.10 2.08 3.72
C SER A 93 2.44 1.36 3.67
N VAL A 94 2.44 0.02 3.74
CA VAL A 94 3.63 -0.83 3.54
C VAL A 94 4.15 -0.67 2.12
N PHE A 95 3.31 -0.73 1.08
CA PHE A 95 3.78 -0.50 -0.29
C PHE A 95 4.31 0.92 -0.49
N LEU A 96 3.73 1.91 0.17
CA LEU A 96 4.22 3.30 0.18
C LEU A 96 5.51 3.49 1.02
N GLN A 97 5.91 2.49 1.82
CA GLN A 97 7.04 2.55 2.77
C GLN A 97 6.91 3.67 3.81
N ARG A 98 5.68 3.89 4.31
CA ARG A 98 5.42 4.87 5.36
C ARG A 98 5.89 4.40 6.73
N LYS A 99 6.28 5.36 7.57
CA LYS A 99 6.51 5.12 9.00
C LYS A 99 5.17 4.97 9.70
N MET A 100 5.03 3.89 10.45
CA MET A 100 3.84 3.48 11.19
C MET A 100 4.23 3.02 12.60
N ASP A 101 3.32 3.12 13.57
CA ASP A 101 3.55 2.53 14.89
C ASP A 101 3.71 1.02 14.75
N VAL A 102 4.74 0.47 15.41
CA VAL A 102 5.02 -0.96 15.43
C VAL A 102 3.84 -1.73 16.01
N LYS A 103 3.11 -1.15 16.97
CA LYS A 103 1.90 -1.75 17.56
C LYS A 103 0.79 -1.95 16.54
N ASP A 104 0.58 -0.98 15.66
CA ASP A 104 -0.42 -1.09 14.59
C ASP A 104 -0.03 -2.19 13.60
N LEU A 105 1.27 -2.28 13.28
CA LEU A 105 1.79 -3.33 12.42
C LEU A 105 1.67 -4.73 13.05
N ASP A 106 1.90 -4.87 14.36
CA ASP A 106 1.71 -6.12 15.10
C ASP A 106 0.22 -6.52 15.14
N ALA A 107 -0.67 -5.58 15.43
CA ALA A 107 -2.12 -5.82 15.43
C ALA A 107 -2.62 -6.33 14.05
N VAL A 108 -2.10 -5.76 12.96
CA VAL A 108 -2.44 -6.24 11.61
C VAL A 108 -1.89 -7.62 11.32
N VAL A 109 -0.72 -7.99 11.84
CA VAL A 109 -0.23 -9.37 11.74
C VAL A 109 -1.19 -10.34 12.44
N ASP A 110 -1.71 -9.98 13.62
CA ASP A 110 -2.70 -10.79 14.34
C ASP A 110 -4.03 -10.90 13.57
N TYR A 111 -4.49 -9.80 12.95
CA TYR A 111 -5.67 -9.82 12.08
C TYR A 111 -5.46 -10.73 10.86
N ILE A 112 -4.29 -10.68 10.22
CA ILE A 112 -3.98 -11.57 9.10
C ILE A 112 -3.98 -13.03 9.56
N ASN A 113 -3.35 -13.34 10.69
CA ASN A 113 -3.34 -14.69 11.26
C ASN A 113 -4.75 -15.18 11.57
N THR A 114 -5.61 -14.32 12.12
CA THR A 114 -7.02 -14.62 12.36
C THR A 114 -7.73 -14.98 11.04
N LEU A 115 -7.56 -14.18 9.98
CA LEU A 115 -8.16 -14.49 8.68
C LEU A 115 -7.61 -15.78 8.04
N ILE A 116 -6.35 -16.14 8.31
CA ILE A 116 -5.79 -17.42 7.88
C ILE A 116 -6.46 -18.60 8.61
N LEU A 117 -6.70 -18.49 9.92
CA LEU A 117 -7.38 -19.53 10.68
C LEU A 117 -8.83 -19.70 10.23
N GLU A 118 -9.55 -18.59 10.05
CA GLU A 118 -10.93 -18.58 9.53
C GLU A 118 -11.03 -19.17 8.11
N LYS A 119 -9.96 -19.03 7.30
CA LYS A 119 -9.85 -19.70 5.99
C LYS A 119 -9.80 -21.22 6.20
N ASP A 120 -9.09 -21.73 7.18
CA ASP A 120 -8.96 -23.18 7.35
C ASP A 120 -10.26 -23.85 7.85
N ASP A 121 -11.19 -23.09 8.48
CA ASP A 121 -12.43 -23.59 9.12
C ASP A 121 -13.73 -23.59 8.26
N ASN A 122 -13.64 -23.55 6.91
CA ASN A 122 -14.71 -23.56 5.87
C ASN A 122 -15.33 -22.23 5.40
N LEU A 123 -15.35 -22.04 4.07
CA LEU A 123 -14.79 -20.84 3.44
C LEU A 123 -15.57 -20.14 2.33
N ILE A 124 -16.80 -20.58 2.05
CA ILE A 124 -17.65 -19.84 1.10
C ILE A 124 -17.89 -18.40 1.59
N ASN A 125 -17.69 -18.22 2.89
CA ASN A 125 -18.11 -17.07 3.65
C ASN A 125 -17.14 -15.88 3.61
N LEU A 126 -15.83 -16.11 3.75
CA LEU A 126 -14.84 -15.03 3.74
C LEU A 126 -14.70 -14.42 2.34
N LYS A 127 -14.67 -15.25 1.28
CA LYS A 127 -14.67 -14.76 -0.11
C LYS A 127 -15.86 -13.86 -0.39
N TYR A 128 -17.05 -14.33 0.02
CA TYR A 128 -18.29 -13.61 -0.15
C TYR A 128 -18.29 -12.29 0.64
N LEU A 129 -17.79 -12.32 1.87
CA LEU A 129 -17.61 -11.12 2.68
C LEU A 129 -16.74 -10.09 1.97
N LEU A 130 -15.53 -10.47 1.53
CA LEU A 130 -14.61 -9.55 0.85
C LEU A 130 -15.22 -8.95 -0.43
N LEU A 131 -15.94 -9.76 -1.21
CA LEU A 131 -16.65 -9.28 -2.41
C LEU A 131 -17.83 -8.36 -2.06
N THR A 132 -18.52 -8.61 -0.95
CA THR A 132 -19.64 -7.79 -0.48
C THR A 132 -19.12 -6.44 0.00
N LEU A 133 -18.07 -6.42 0.80
CA LEU A 133 -17.40 -5.19 1.23
C LEU A 133 -16.94 -4.35 0.03
N ALA A 134 -16.43 -4.99 -1.03
CA ALA A 134 -15.99 -4.29 -2.23
C ALA A 134 -17.16 -3.73 -3.04
N LYS A 135 -18.25 -4.48 -3.20
CA LYS A 135 -19.49 -4.00 -3.85
C LYS A 135 -20.12 -2.81 -3.13
N ARG A 136 -19.95 -2.76 -1.81
CA ARG A 136 -20.43 -1.66 -0.95
C ARG A 136 -19.39 -0.55 -0.78
N SER A 137 -18.26 -0.62 -1.49
CA SER A 137 -17.17 0.37 -1.42
C SER A 137 -16.55 0.55 -0.04
N ILE A 138 -16.68 -0.45 0.84
CA ILE A 138 -16.16 -0.40 2.20
C ILE A 138 -14.70 -0.87 2.22
N SER A 139 -14.35 -1.91 1.45
CA SER A 139 -12.97 -2.39 1.33
C SER A 139 -12.69 -2.97 -0.05
N ASP A 140 -11.57 -2.57 -0.64
CA ASP A 140 -11.05 -3.12 -1.89
C ASP A 140 -10.08 -4.29 -1.65
N PHE A 141 -9.99 -4.81 -0.42
CA PHE A 141 -8.96 -5.80 -0.05
C PHE A 141 -8.93 -7.01 -0.99
N TYR A 142 -10.08 -7.54 -1.40
CA TYR A 142 -10.15 -8.61 -2.40
C TYR A 142 -9.41 -8.25 -3.70
N TYR A 143 -9.64 -7.05 -4.21
CA TYR A 143 -9.03 -6.56 -5.43
C TYR A 143 -7.55 -6.21 -5.24
N LEU A 144 -7.14 -5.79 -4.04
CA LEU A 144 -5.72 -5.65 -3.69
C LEU A 144 -5.00 -7.00 -3.81
N LEU A 145 -5.59 -8.09 -3.30
CA LEU A 145 -5.03 -9.45 -3.43
C LEU A 145 -4.96 -9.89 -4.90
N MET A 146 -6.02 -9.61 -5.67
CA MET A 146 -6.05 -9.89 -7.11
C MET A 146 -4.94 -9.16 -7.86
N SER A 147 -4.82 -7.85 -7.67
CA SER A 147 -3.79 -7.04 -8.30
C SER A 147 -2.40 -7.47 -7.86
N TYR A 148 -2.22 -7.80 -6.58
CA TYR A 148 -0.95 -8.30 -6.06
C TYR A 148 -0.52 -9.60 -6.75
N SER A 149 -1.42 -10.58 -6.87
CA SER A 149 -1.13 -11.85 -7.55
C SER A 149 -0.79 -11.62 -9.03
N ARG A 150 -1.55 -10.78 -9.75
CA ARG A 150 -1.26 -10.46 -11.16
C ARG A 150 0.07 -9.74 -11.32
N PHE A 151 0.38 -8.79 -10.46
CA PHE A 151 1.56 -7.96 -10.60
C PHE A 151 2.84 -8.69 -10.18
N PHE A 152 2.88 -9.28 -8.98
CA PHE A 152 4.07 -9.90 -8.42
C PHE A 152 4.23 -11.37 -8.83
N LYS A 153 3.14 -12.13 -8.88
CA LYS A 153 3.17 -13.57 -9.20
C LYS A 153 2.88 -13.89 -10.67
N LYS A 154 2.52 -12.88 -11.47
CA LYS A 154 2.21 -13.00 -12.91
C LYS A 154 1.14 -14.05 -13.21
N LYS A 155 0.18 -14.24 -12.29
CA LYS A 155 -0.93 -15.19 -12.43
C LYS A 155 -2.25 -14.60 -11.96
N ASN A 156 -3.36 -15.19 -12.39
CA ASN A 156 -4.67 -14.84 -11.85
C ASN A 156 -4.78 -15.32 -10.40
N PHE A 157 -5.45 -14.52 -9.57
CA PHE A 157 -5.73 -14.86 -8.18
C PHE A 157 -6.84 -15.90 -8.08
N VAL A 158 -6.53 -17.03 -7.44
CA VAL A 158 -7.49 -18.07 -7.08
C VAL A 158 -7.62 -18.06 -5.57
N PHE A 159 -8.74 -17.55 -5.06
CA PHE A 159 -8.93 -17.31 -3.62
C PHE A 159 -8.68 -18.56 -2.75
N GLU A 160 -9.11 -19.71 -3.24
CA GLU A 160 -9.03 -20.98 -2.51
C GLU A 160 -7.58 -21.41 -2.27
N ASN A 161 -6.69 -21.14 -3.25
CA ASN A 161 -5.29 -21.60 -3.27
C ASN A 161 -4.30 -20.51 -2.84
N ASP A 162 -4.54 -19.26 -3.25
CA ASP A 162 -3.55 -18.19 -3.15
C ASP A 162 -3.68 -17.35 -1.88
N PHE A 163 -4.88 -17.30 -1.26
CA PHE A 163 -5.16 -16.38 -0.16
C PHE A 163 -4.17 -16.53 0.99
N LYS A 164 -4.01 -17.74 1.52
CA LYS A 164 -3.11 -18.03 2.66
C LYS A 164 -1.66 -17.68 2.33
N THR A 165 -1.19 -18.04 1.14
CA THR A 165 0.17 -17.73 0.70
C THR A 165 0.40 -16.22 0.61
N ILE A 166 -0.53 -15.46 0.03
CA ILE A 166 -0.42 -14.00 -0.05
C ILE A 166 -0.49 -13.36 1.34
N MET A 167 -1.33 -13.88 2.25
CA MET A 167 -1.41 -13.40 3.63
C MET A 167 -0.07 -13.58 4.38
N LEU A 168 0.59 -14.73 4.22
CA LEU A 168 1.91 -14.96 4.80
C LEU A 168 2.99 -14.05 4.18
N GLU A 169 2.91 -13.78 2.87
CA GLU A 169 3.80 -12.80 2.21
C GLU A 169 3.55 -11.39 2.73
N PHE A 170 2.31 -11.01 3.04
CA PHE A 170 1.97 -9.72 3.62
C PHE A 170 2.57 -9.56 5.02
N ILE A 171 2.51 -10.61 5.86
CA ILE A 171 3.22 -10.63 7.15
C ILE A 171 4.74 -10.45 6.95
N ALA A 172 5.32 -11.13 5.96
CA ALA A 172 6.75 -10.97 5.65
C ALA A 172 7.10 -9.55 5.22
N LEU A 173 6.25 -8.89 4.41
CA LEU A 173 6.41 -7.50 4.00
C LEU A 173 6.30 -6.52 5.18
N ILE A 174 5.36 -6.75 6.10
CA ILE A 174 5.23 -5.96 7.33
C ILE A 174 6.49 -6.08 8.19
N ASN A 175 6.99 -7.29 8.40
CA ASN A 175 8.21 -7.52 9.16
C ASN A 175 9.45 -6.94 8.48
N LEU A 176 9.48 -6.94 7.15
CA LEU A 176 10.53 -6.29 6.37
C LEU A 176 10.50 -4.77 6.55
N LEU A 177 9.31 -4.15 6.56
CA LEU A 177 9.16 -2.71 6.83
C LEU A 177 9.68 -2.35 8.22
N LYS A 178 9.34 -3.12 9.26
CA LYS A 178 9.85 -2.90 10.64
C LYS A 178 11.37 -2.87 10.68
N LYS A 179 12.02 -3.85 10.04
CA LYS A 179 13.49 -3.92 9.95
C LYS A 179 14.09 -2.76 9.16
N ARG A 180 13.33 -2.15 8.25
CA ARG A 180 13.81 -1.02 7.44
C ARG A 180 13.84 0.30 8.19
N TYR A 181 13.07 0.49 9.25
CA TYR A 181 13.13 1.73 10.03
C TYR A 181 14.56 2.00 10.52
N ASP A 182 15.19 0.99 11.14
CA ASP A 182 16.58 1.10 11.59
C ASP A 182 17.59 1.33 10.45
N LEU A 183 17.33 0.77 9.26
CA LEU A 183 18.19 0.97 8.09
C LEU A 183 18.04 2.37 7.52
N ILE A 184 16.83 2.90 7.47
CA ILE A 184 16.55 4.26 6.99
C ILE A 184 17.22 5.28 7.90
N ASP A 185 17.10 5.13 9.22
CA ASP A 185 17.76 6.02 10.18
C ASP A 185 19.28 6.01 9.98
N LYS A 186 19.88 4.83 9.77
CA LYS A 186 21.31 4.72 9.41
C LYS A 186 21.64 5.38 8.07
N TYR A 187 20.82 5.20 7.04
CA TYR A 187 21.04 5.86 5.75
C TYR A 187 21.08 7.39 5.89
N ILE A 188 20.20 7.95 6.72
CA ILE A 188 20.16 9.39 7.00
C ILE A 188 21.40 9.84 7.74
N GLU A 189 21.81 9.12 8.79
CA GLU A 189 23.04 9.40 9.55
C GLU A 189 24.27 9.39 8.63
N TYR A 190 24.49 8.31 7.88
CA TYR A 190 25.61 8.22 6.95
C TYR A 190 25.54 9.25 5.82
N SER A 191 24.34 9.58 5.33
CA SER A 191 24.16 10.63 4.32
C SER A 191 24.65 11.98 4.84
N ASN A 192 24.34 12.30 6.10
CA ASN A 192 24.81 13.53 6.75
C ASN A 192 26.32 13.52 6.91
N ASP A 193 26.91 12.42 7.37
CA ASP A 193 28.36 12.28 7.55
C ASP A 193 29.14 12.51 6.25
N ILE A 194 28.70 11.86 5.16
CA ILE A 194 29.39 11.95 3.88
C ILE A 194 29.03 13.20 3.08
N SER A 195 27.99 13.94 3.47
CA SER A 195 27.51 15.11 2.70
C SER A 195 28.60 16.17 2.53
N THR A 196 29.43 16.37 3.56
CA THR A 196 30.55 17.33 3.59
C THR A 196 31.67 17.00 2.62
N LEU A 197 31.71 15.75 2.12
CA LEU A 197 32.71 15.28 1.16
C LEU A 197 32.36 15.66 -0.28
N PHE A 198 31.19 16.27 -0.50
CA PHE A 198 30.68 16.63 -1.82
C PHE A 198 30.26 18.09 -1.88
N GLU A 199 30.77 18.80 -2.89
CA GLU A 199 30.36 20.17 -3.21
C GLU A 199 29.27 20.14 -4.29
N LYS A 200 28.33 21.08 -4.21
CA LYS A 200 27.37 21.28 -5.30
C LYS A 200 28.10 21.77 -6.54
N SER A 201 27.80 21.17 -7.68
CA SER A 201 28.42 21.50 -8.97
C SER A 201 27.37 21.79 -10.03
N SER A 202 27.71 22.62 -11.00
CA SER A 202 26.90 22.86 -12.20
C SER A 202 27.03 21.75 -13.26
N ASN A 203 27.78 20.68 -12.96
CA ASN A 203 27.84 19.51 -13.84
C ASN A 203 26.49 18.78 -13.92
N GLN A 204 26.30 17.95 -14.94
CA GLN A 204 25.06 17.19 -15.14
C GLN A 204 24.67 16.30 -13.96
N LEU A 205 25.64 15.93 -13.11
CA LEU A 205 25.43 15.08 -11.93
C LEU A 205 25.04 15.89 -10.67
N GLY A 206 25.24 17.21 -10.69
CA GLY A 206 24.96 18.14 -9.59
C GLY A 206 25.98 18.12 -8.44
N TRP A 207 26.99 17.24 -8.48
CA TRP A 207 27.91 16.99 -7.37
C TRP A 207 29.36 16.86 -7.86
N ARG A 208 30.30 17.43 -7.08
CA ARG A 208 31.75 17.24 -7.23
C ARG A 208 32.32 16.70 -5.93
N ILE A 209 33.12 15.64 -6.02
CA ILE A 209 33.80 15.06 -4.85
C ILE A 209 34.97 15.97 -4.42
N ASN A 210 35.10 16.21 -3.11
CA ASN A 210 36.27 16.89 -2.54
C ASN A 210 37.30 15.83 -2.15
N GLU A 211 38.25 15.57 -3.05
CA GLU A 211 39.23 14.48 -2.91
C GLU A 211 40.13 14.63 -1.68
N PHE A 212 40.43 15.86 -1.25
CA PHE A 212 41.21 16.12 -0.04
C PHE A 212 40.42 15.74 1.21
N ALA A 213 39.16 16.19 1.30
CA ALA A 213 38.28 15.85 2.42
C ALA A 213 38.03 14.34 2.49
N VAL A 214 37.84 13.66 1.36
CA VAL A 214 37.65 12.20 1.32
C VAL A 214 38.91 11.48 1.78
N LYS A 215 40.10 11.93 1.35
CA LYS A 215 41.37 11.36 1.81
C LYS A 215 41.49 11.47 3.33
N GLU A 216 41.32 12.66 3.88
CA GLU A 216 41.37 12.88 5.34
C GLU A 216 40.32 12.05 6.08
N PHE A 217 39.11 11.96 5.54
CA PHE A 217 38.02 11.18 6.12
C PHE A 217 38.29 9.67 6.16
N LEU A 218 38.99 9.15 5.14
CA LEU A 218 39.41 7.74 5.10
C LEU A 218 40.60 7.50 6.03
N GLU A 219 41.53 8.46 6.18
CA GLU A 219 42.72 8.34 7.03
C GLU A 219 42.42 8.40 8.54
N LYS A 220 41.25 8.93 8.95
CA LYS A 220 40.80 8.97 10.36
C LYS A 220 40.53 7.59 10.99
N GLU A 221 40.26 6.58 10.17
CA GLU A 221 39.90 5.23 10.62
C GLU A 221 40.60 4.19 9.74
N ASN A 222 40.35 2.88 9.97
CA ASN A 222 40.84 1.84 9.07
C ASN A 222 40.13 1.94 7.70
N PRO A 223 40.82 2.36 6.62
CA PRO A 223 40.17 2.62 5.33
C PRO A 223 39.59 1.35 4.71
N VAL A 224 40.24 0.19 4.92
CA VAL A 224 39.81 -1.09 4.33
C VAL A 224 38.46 -1.51 4.90
N LEU A 225 38.32 -1.45 6.23
CA LEU A 225 37.07 -1.82 6.91
C LEU A 225 35.94 -0.86 6.56
N LYS A 226 36.22 0.44 6.52
CA LYS A 226 35.25 1.48 6.17
C LYS A 226 34.72 1.32 4.74
N ILE A 227 35.61 1.02 3.79
CA ILE A 227 35.22 0.79 2.39
C ILE A 227 34.46 -0.52 2.22
N ALA A 228 34.83 -1.59 2.93
CA ALA A 228 34.06 -2.82 2.94
C ALA A 228 32.62 -2.59 3.46
N HIS A 229 32.49 -1.80 4.54
CA HIS A 229 31.20 -1.38 5.07
C HIS A 229 30.39 -0.58 4.04
N TYR A 230 30.97 0.45 3.43
CA TYR A 230 30.31 1.26 2.40
C TYR A 230 29.89 0.46 1.16
N ARG A 231 30.70 -0.51 0.72
CA ARG A 231 30.33 -1.40 -0.38
C ARG A 231 29.10 -2.24 -0.02
N LYS A 232 29.05 -2.81 1.19
CA LYS A 232 27.88 -3.56 1.68
C LYS A 232 26.66 -2.66 1.75
N PHE A 233 26.82 -1.46 2.30
CA PHE A 233 25.73 -0.51 2.48
C PHE A 233 25.16 0.01 1.15
N ALA A 234 26.02 0.26 0.16
CA ALA A 234 25.61 0.58 -1.20
C ALA A 234 24.79 -0.56 -1.84
N LYS A 235 25.19 -1.82 -1.62
CA LYS A 235 24.44 -2.99 -2.11
C LYS A 235 23.06 -3.09 -1.49
N GLU A 236 22.95 -2.94 -0.17
CA GLU A 236 21.66 -2.97 0.54
C GLU A 236 20.74 -1.82 0.08
N ALA A 237 21.28 -0.60 -0.01
CA ALA A 237 20.53 0.56 -0.49
C ALA A 237 20.08 0.39 -1.96
N PHE A 238 20.93 -0.21 -2.81
CA PHE A 238 20.57 -0.50 -4.20
C PHE A 238 19.47 -1.55 -4.33
N ILE A 239 19.42 -2.56 -3.46
CA ILE A 239 18.31 -3.51 -3.39
C ILE A 239 17.04 -2.78 -2.95
N TYR A 240 17.11 -1.98 -1.89
CA TYR A 240 15.97 -1.21 -1.40
C TYR A 240 15.40 -0.26 -2.48
N LYS A 241 16.27 0.40 -3.23
CA LYS A 241 15.91 1.21 -4.40
C LYS A 241 15.09 0.41 -5.41
N LYS A 242 15.53 -0.80 -5.79
CA LYS A 242 14.78 -1.66 -6.74
C LYS A 242 13.40 -2.04 -6.19
N GLU A 243 13.30 -2.26 -4.89
CA GLU A 243 12.02 -2.58 -4.25
C GLU A 243 11.07 -1.37 -4.25
N LEU A 244 11.57 -0.16 -3.98
CA LEU A 244 10.79 1.08 -4.12
C LEU A 244 10.24 1.24 -5.54
N MET A 245 11.06 1.01 -6.57
CA MET A 245 10.58 1.02 -7.96
C MET A 245 9.46 0.02 -8.20
N ASN A 246 9.60 -1.19 -7.63
CA ASN A 246 8.64 -2.26 -7.81
C ASN A 246 7.31 -1.95 -7.10
N PHE A 247 7.35 -1.42 -5.88
CA PHE A 247 6.16 -0.98 -5.16
C PHE A 247 5.48 0.22 -5.80
N TYR A 248 6.25 1.21 -6.30
CA TYR A 248 5.68 2.31 -7.07
C TYR A 248 4.95 1.81 -8.31
N SER A 249 5.59 0.90 -9.06
CA SER A 249 5.00 0.29 -10.25
C SER A 249 3.75 -0.52 -9.93
N PHE A 250 3.76 -1.25 -8.81
CA PHE A 250 2.59 -1.96 -8.31
C PHE A 250 1.44 -1.02 -7.97
N LEU A 251 1.70 0.08 -7.25
CA LEU A 251 0.66 1.03 -6.88
C LEU A 251 0.09 1.75 -8.10
N LYS A 252 0.92 2.12 -9.09
CA LYS A 252 0.41 2.60 -10.40
C LYS A 252 -0.50 1.58 -11.06
N TYR A 253 -0.09 0.31 -11.08
CA TYR A 253 -0.91 -0.78 -11.62
C TYR A 253 -2.22 -0.91 -10.84
N TYR A 254 -2.18 -0.90 -9.51
CA TYR A 254 -3.36 -1.04 -8.66
C TYR A 254 -4.31 0.16 -8.75
N TYR A 255 -3.81 1.39 -8.92
CA TYR A 255 -4.62 2.62 -8.95
C TYR A 255 -5.18 2.99 -10.33
N ASN A 256 -4.88 2.20 -11.36
CA ASN A 256 -5.21 2.56 -12.74
C ASN A 256 -6.74 2.66 -13.03
N GLU A 257 -7.05 3.23 -14.19
CA GLU A 257 -8.41 3.53 -14.67
C GLU A 257 -9.04 2.43 -15.54
N ASN A 258 -8.26 1.41 -15.95
CA ASN A 258 -8.69 0.37 -16.87
C ASN A 258 -9.21 -0.88 -16.16
N ASP A 259 -8.48 -1.34 -15.14
CA ASP A 259 -8.81 -2.52 -14.33
C ASP A 259 -8.45 -2.36 -12.84
N GLY A 260 -7.93 -1.19 -12.46
CA GLY A 260 -7.49 -0.83 -11.12
C GLY A 260 -8.58 -0.21 -10.24
N LYS A 261 -8.13 0.49 -9.20
CA LYS A 261 -9.00 1.09 -8.17
C LYS A 261 -9.88 2.19 -8.72
N LEU A 262 -9.35 3.04 -9.60
CA LEU A 262 -10.15 4.10 -10.20
C LEU A 262 -11.21 3.53 -11.14
N PHE A 263 -10.90 2.47 -11.91
CA PHE A 263 -11.90 1.74 -12.69
C PHE A 263 -13.08 1.28 -11.81
N ARG A 264 -12.78 0.65 -10.67
CA ARG A 264 -13.83 0.14 -9.76
C ARG A 264 -14.67 1.25 -9.16
N LEU A 265 -14.05 2.36 -8.75
CA LEU A 265 -14.79 3.51 -8.22
C LEU A 265 -15.70 4.13 -9.29
N ASN A 266 -15.24 4.21 -10.55
CA ASN A 266 -16.05 4.66 -11.67
C ASN A 266 -17.24 3.71 -11.93
N PHE A 267 -16.99 2.40 -11.95
CA PHE A 267 -18.04 1.40 -12.12
C PHE A 267 -19.12 1.47 -11.03
N ILE A 268 -18.70 1.63 -9.76
CA ILE A 268 -19.66 1.75 -8.65
C ILE A 268 -20.42 3.07 -8.73
N SER A 269 -19.75 4.16 -9.10
CA SER A 269 -20.40 5.47 -9.32
C SER A 269 -21.49 5.38 -10.37
N GLU A 270 -21.21 4.77 -11.52
CA GLU A 270 -22.21 4.56 -12.57
C GLU A 270 -23.39 3.71 -12.08
N SER A 271 -23.11 2.63 -11.34
CA SER A 271 -24.16 1.80 -10.75
C SER A 271 -25.01 2.54 -9.72
N LEU A 272 -24.41 3.39 -8.89
CA LEU A 272 -25.14 4.21 -7.92
C LEU A 272 -25.95 5.30 -8.61
N LYS A 273 -25.42 5.91 -9.67
CA LYS A 273 -26.14 6.89 -10.49
C LYS A 273 -27.42 6.28 -11.07
N THR A 274 -27.36 5.09 -11.66
CA THR A 274 -28.56 4.39 -12.15
C THR A 274 -29.56 4.16 -11.01
N LYS A 275 -29.11 3.72 -9.84
CA LYS A 275 -30.01 3.52 -8.69
C LYS A 275 -30.62 4.81 -8.18
N PHE A 276 -29.88 5.93 -8.23
CA PHE A 276 -30.37 7.24 -7.84
C PHE A 276 -31.44 7.74 -8.82
N ASP A 277 -31.17 7.65 -10.12
CA ASP A 277 -32.12 8.02 -11.19
C ASP A 277 -33.41 7.19 -11.11
N GLU A 278 -33.32 5.93 -10.68
CA GLU A 278 -34.47 5.04 -10.42
C GLU A 278 -35.17 5.27 -9.06
N GLY A 279 -34.69 6.22 -8.25
CA GLY A 279 -35.25 6.52 -6.92
C GLY A 279 -35.02 5.42 -5.86
N LYS A 280 -34.06 4.52 -6.08
CA LYS A 280 -33.75 3.38 -5.17
C LYS A 280 -32.80 3.76 -4.03
N ILE A 281 -32.03 4.83 -4.17
CA ILE A 281 -31.13 5.37 -3.14
C ILE A 281 -31.36 6.87 -2.99
N THR A 282 -30.97 7.42 -1.85
CA THR A 282 -31.07 8.87 -1.59
C THR A 282 -29.95 9.64 -2.27
N GLU A 283 -30.17 10.94 -2.48
CA GLU A 283 -29.13 11.86 -2.96
C GLU A 283 -27.90 11.87 -2.05
N GLU A 284 -28.12 11.78 -0.73
CA GLU A 284 -27.05 11.71 0.27
C GLU A 284 -26.12 10.51 0.05
N VAL A 285 -26.66 9.31 -0.22
CA VAL A 285 -25.88 8.10 -0.49
C VAL A 285 -25.01 8.28 -1.74
N TYR A 286 -25.59 8.84 -2.80
CA TYR A 286 -24.90 9.08 -4.06
C TYR A 286 -23.79 10.12 -3.91
N ASN A 287 -24.11 11.29 -3.37
CA ASN A 287 -23.14 12.38 -3.18
C ASN A 287 -22.00 12.00 -2.25
N SER A 288 -22.28 11.24 -1.18
CA SER A 288 -21.24 10.74 -0.27
C SER A 288 -20.23 9.84 -0.98
N PHE A 289 -20.70 8.96 -1.88
CA PHE A 289 -19.81 8.10 -2.65
C PHE A 289 -19.04 8.88 -3.72
N GLU A 290 -19.69 9.82 -4.41
CA GLU A 290 -19.01 10.69 -5.38
C GLU A 290 -17.86 11.47 -4.75
N GLU A 291 -18.01 11.93 -3.50
CA GLU A 291 -16.91 12.60 -2.79
C GLU A 291 -15.71 11.67 -2.55
N ILE A 292 -15.95 10.40 -2.20
CA ILE A 292 -14.89 9.39 -2.06
C ILE A 292 -14.16 9.20 -3.38
N ARG A 293 -14.90 9.07 -4.49
CA ARG A 293 -14.32 8.89 -5.84
C ARG A 293 -13.46 10.08 -6.23
N GLU A 294 -13.98 11.29 -6.09
CA GLU A 294 -13.23 12.51 -6.45
C GLU A 294 -12.02 12.73 -5.54
N SER A 295 -12.13 12.39 -4.24
CA SER A 295 -10.98 12.45 -3.33
C SER A 295 -9.88 11.47 -3.75
N PHE A 296 -10.23 10.24 -4.14
CA PHE A 296 -9.26 9.27 -4.65
C PHE A 296 -8.64 9.71 -5.97
N ARG A 297 -9.45 10.26 -6.89
CA ARG A 297 -8.98 10.79 -8.17
C ARG A 297 -7.93 11.88 -7.99
N LYS A 298 -8.18 12.84 -7.08
CA LYS A 298 -7.21 13.89 -6.71
C LYS A 298 -5.92 13.31 -6.13
N TYR A 299 -6.05 12.36 -5.20
CA TYR A 299 -4.90 11.65 -4.64
C TYR A 299 -4.07 10.95 -5.72
N LYS A 300 -4.70 10.21 -6.64
CA LYS A 300 -4.02 9.54 -7.77
C LYS A 300 -3.26 10.52 -8.64
N ILE A 301 -3.88 11.65 -9.01
CA ILE A 301 -3.25 12.67 -9.85
C ILE A 301 -1.98 13.22 -9.18
N GLU A 302 -2.05 13.57 -7.89
CA GLU A 302 -0.86 14.06 -7.17
C GLU A 302 0.19 12.96 -6.97
N PHE A 303 -0.21 11.71 -6.72
CA PHE A 303 0.69 10.55 -6.67
C PHE A 303 1.46 10.37 -7.99
N GLU A 304 0.77 10.45 -9.13
CA GLU A 304 1.38 10.34 -10.45
C GLU A 304 2.30 11.53 -10.78
N LYS A 305 1.92 12.74 -10.34
CA LYS A 305 2.68 13.99 -10.52
C LYS A 305 3.96 14.04 -9.67
N ILE A 306 3.92 13.57 -8.43
CA ILE A 306 5.11 13.39 -7.59
C ILE A 306 6.04 12.35 -8.24
N GLY A 307 5.43 11.29 -8.78
CA GLY A 307 6.13 10.26 -9.53
C GLY A 307 7.07 9.43 -8.67
N LEU A 308 7.93 8.64 -9.32
CA LEU A 308 8.92 7.81 -8.63
C LEU A 308 9.90 8.65 -7.79
N LYS A 309 10.24 9.87 -8.23
CA LYS A 309 11.24 10.73 -7.58
C LYS A 309 10.93 11.00 -6.10
N GLY A 310 9.67 11.33 -5.80
CA GLY A 310 9.22 11.59 -4.43
C GLY A 310 8.60 10.39 -3.73
N PHE A 311 8.71 9.18 -4.30
CA PHE A 311 8.14 7.97 -3.74
C PHE A 311 9.01 7.37 -2.62
N GLY A 312 8.38 6.77 -1.61
CA GLY A 312 9.03 6.08 -0.50
C GLY A 312 8.82 6.78 0.83
N ASN A 313 9.68 6.47 1.80
CA ASN A 313 9.65 7.08 3.11
C ASN A 313 9.89 8.61 3.00
N PRO A 314 9.15 9.46 3.73
CA PRO A 314 9.32 10.91 3.68
C PRO A 314 10.75 11.39 3.96
N ASP A 315 11.46 10.70 4.85
CA ASP A 315 12.83 11.04 5.26
C ASP A 315 13.89 10.49 4.28
N LEU A 316 13.51 9.53 3.42
CA LEU A 316 14.39 8.89 2.45
C LEU A 316 13.64 8.53 1.17
N GLN A 317 13.21 9.57 0.46
CA GLN A 317 12.57 9.43 -0.84
C GLN A 317 13.52 8.81 -1.87
N TYR A 318 12.95 8.27 -2.95
CA TYR A 318 13.71 7.64 -4.03
C TYR A 318 14.86 8.50 -4.54
N ILE A 319 14.64 9.79 -4.82
CA ILE A 319 15.69 10.68 -5.33
C ILE A 319 16.82 10.88 -4.32
N VAL A 320 16.48 10.97 -3.02
CA VAL A 320 17.45 11.11 -1.93
C VAL A 320 18.27 9.83 -1.78
N LEU A 321 17.61 8.66 -1.88
CA LEU A 321 18.27 7.35 -1.85
C LEU A 321 19.24 7.19 -3.03
N ILE A 322 18.85 7.60 -4.24
CA ILE A 322 19.73 7.56 -5.42
C ILE A 322 20.98 8.42 -5.19
N ASP A 323 20.80 9.65 -4.72
CA ASP A 323 21.91 10.56 -4.44
C ASP A 323 22.84 10.02 -3.35
N PHE A 324 22.26 9.40 -2.31
CA PHE A 324 23.01 8.73 -1.26
C PHE A 324 23.86 7.58 -1.79
N ILE A 325 23.26 6.66 -2.57
CA ILE A 325 23.98 5.52 -3.17
C ILE A 325 25.11 6.04 -4.06
N TYR A 326 24.84 7.04 -4.90
CA TYR A 326 25.83 7.63 -5.79
C TYR A 326 27.05 8.16 -5.02
N LYS A 327 26.81 8.95 -3.96
CA LYS A 327 27.88 9.52 -3.12
C LYS A 327 28.73 8.42 -2.48
N ILE A 328 28.11 7.39 -1.91
CA ILE A 328 28.85 6.25 -1.37
C ILE A 328 29.68 5.57 -2.46
N CYS A 329 29.10 5.33 -3.63
CA CYS A 329 29.81 4.68 -4.72
C CYS A 329 31.03 5.49 -5.18
N LYS A 330 30.95 6.83 -5.17
CA LYS A 330 32.08 7.70 -5.50
C LYS A 330 33.20 7.68 -4.47
N ILE A 331 32.88 7.55 -3.18
CA ILE A 331 33.90 7.35 -2.14
C ILE A 331 34.62 6.01 -2.34
N VAL A 332 33.87 4.93 -2.62
CA VAL A 332 34.43 3.60 -2.89
C VAL A 332 35.30 3.62 -4.15
N GLU A 333 34.83 4.26 -5.22
CA GLU A 333 35.58 4.43 -6.46
C GLU A 333 36.89 5.19 -6.24
N PHE A 334 36.85 6.31 -5.51
CA PHE A 334 38.04 7.08 -5.16
C PHE A 334 39.09 6.22 -4.44
N TYR A 335 38.66 5.44 -3.45
CA TYR A 335 39.55 4.54 -2.72
C TYR A 335 40.18 3.48 -3.63
N TYR A 336 39.40 2.84 -4.51
CA TYR A 336 39.94 1.82 -5.41
C TYR A 336 40.92 2.39 -6.43
N LEU A 337 40.63 3.56 -7.01
CA LEU A 337 41.55 4.24 -7.93
C LEU A 337 42.88 4.59 -7.24
N ARG A 338 42.82 5.16 -6.04
CA ARG A 338 44.01 5.56 -5.27
C ARG A 338 44.89 4.37 -4.90
N ASN A 339 44.29 3.22 -4.62
CA ASN A 339 45.01 2.00 -4.21
C ASN A 339 45.25 1.02 -5.37
N MET A 340 45.07 1.46 -6.62
CA MET A 340 45.29 0.65 -7.83
C MET A 340 44.48 -0.67 -7.85
N LYS A 341 43.29 -0.69 -7.22
CA LYS A 341 42.38 -1.85 -7.17
C LYS A 341 41.42 -1.87 -8.36
N TYR A 342 41.96 -1.94 -9.57
CA TYR A 342 41.17 -1.78 -10.80
C TYR A 342 40.16 -2.90 -11.04
N GLU A 343 40.49 -4.14 -10.70
CA GLU A 343 39.58 -5.28 -10.86
C GLU A 343 38.36 -5.16 -9.92
N ASP A 344 38.60 -4.87 -8.65
CA ASP A 344 37.54 -4.62 -7.66
C ASP A 344 36.62 -3.46 -8.09
N LEU A 345 37.22 -2.40 -8.64
CA LEU A 345 36.48 -1.26 -9.17
C LEU A 345 35.61 -1.66 -10.36
N GLN A 346 36.13 -2.46 -11.28
CA GLN A 346 35.36 -2.90 -12.44
C GLN A 346 34.16 -3.76 -12.03
N VAL A 347 34.34 -4.66 -11.06
CA VAL A 347 33.24 -5.44 -10.47
C VAL A 347 32.21 -4.51 -9.82
N PHE A 348 32.66 -3.55 -9.00
CA PHE A 348 31.77 -2.61 -8.33
C PHE A 348 30.99 -1.71 -9.31
N ARG A 349 31.62 -1.28 -10.40
CA ARG A 349 30.98 -0.53 -11.49
C ARG A 349 29.88 -1.33 -12.15
N ASN A 350 30.17 -2.58 -12.51
CA ASN A 350 29.21 -3.48 -13.13
C ASN A 350 28.07 -3.86 -12.19
N ASP A 351 28.31 -3.95 -10.88
CA ASP A 351 27.28 -4.32 -9.90
C ASP A 351 26.29 -3.15 -9.63
N ILE A 352 26.81 -1.92 -9.45
CA ILE A 352 26.02 -0.79 -8.89
C ILE A 352 26.31 0.53 -9.59
N LEU A 353 27.57 1.00 -9.59
CA LEU A 353 27.88 2.41 -9.87
C LEU A 353 27.43 2.83 -11.28
N PHE A 354 27.63 2.00 -12.30
CA PHE A 354 27.19 2.31 -13.66
C PHE A 354 25.67 2.56 -13.76
N TYR A 355 24.87 1.71 -13.11
CA TYR A 355 23.41 1.82 -13.13
C TYR A 355 22.93 3.07 -12.39
N ILE A 356 23.56 3.37 -11.25
CA ILE A 356 23.22 4.56 -10.46
C ILE A 356 23.61 5.85 -11.20
N GLU A 357 24.78 5.90 -11.83
CA GLU A 357 25.19 7.06 -12.64
C GLU A 357 24.22 7.34 -13.78
N LYS A 358 23.86 6.29 -14.53
CA LYS A 358 22.88 6.40 -15.61
C LYS A 358 21.53 6.92 -15.10
N GLU A 359 21.11 6.45 -13.93
CA GLU A 359 19.84 6.85 -13.33
C GLU A 359 19.86 8.28 -12.80
N VAL A 360 20.93 8.71 -12.11
CA VAL A 360 21.15 10.11 -11.70
C VAL A 360 21.04 11.05 -12.91
N LEU A 361 21.73 10.72 -14.00
CA LEU A 361 21.68 11.50 -15.25
C LEU A 361 20.26 11.57 -15.82
N SER A 362 19.51 10.47 -15.80
CA SER A 362 18.12 10.46 -16.31
C SER A 362 17.12 11.22 -15.44
N LEU A 363 17.41 11.39 -14.14
CA LEU A 363 16.51 12.05 -13.20
C LEU A 363 16.83 13.54 -13.05
N LYS A 364 18.05 13.98 -13.36
CA LYS A 364 18.52 15.37 -13.21
C LYS A 364 18.79 16.10 -14.53
N GLY A 365 19.10 15.38 -15.60
CA GLY A 365 19.06 15.89 -16.98
C GLY A 365 17.65 15.87 -17.53
#